data_AF-A0A1M4W5R2-F1
#
_entry.id   AF-A0A1M4W5R2-F1
#
_cell.length_a   1.000
_cell.length_b   1.000
_cell.length_c   1.000
_cell.angle_alpha   90.00
_cell.angle_beta   90.00
_cell.angle_gamma   90.00
#
_symmetry.space_group_name_H-M   'P 1'
#
loop_
_entity.id
_entity.type
_entity.pdbx_description
1 polymer ?
#
loop_
_entity_poly.entity_id
_entity_poly.type
_entity_poly.pdbx_seq_one_letter_code
_entity_poly.pdbx_strand_id
1 'polypeptide(L)' 'MEIIEKINQIDHTTTLLVTHDPLAASYCHRVIFIRDGKLTNEIHRGENRQTFFQEIIDMLSYLGGDSHELSTVRFS' A
#
# COMPACT_ATOMS: atom_id res chain seq x y z
N MET A 1 -2.65 3.48 -12.01
CA MET A 1 -2.80 4.53 -10.97
C MET A 1 -2.42 5.94 -11.44
N GLU A 2 -1.97 6.13 -12.67
CA GLU A 2 -1.44 7.42 -13.17
C GLU A 2 -2.43 8.61 -13.06
N ILE A 3 -3.72 8.39 -13.35
CA ILE A 3 -4.73 9.46 -13.27
C ILE A 3 -4.92 9.94 -11.82
N ILE A 4 -4.98 9.00 -10.87
CA ILE A 4 -5.17 9.32 -9.45
C ILE A 4 -3.94 10.06 -8.90
N GLU A 5 -2.74 9.61 -9.28
CA GLU A 5 -1.49 10.29 -8.91
C GLU A 5 -1.43 11.71 -9.47
N LYS A 6 -1.84 11.91 -10.74
CA LYS A 6 -1.93 13.22 -11.38
C LYS A 6 -2.93 14.15 -10.68
N ILE A 7 -4.13 13.68 -10.37
CA ILE A 7 -5.14 14.49 -9.66
C ILE A 7 -4.62 14.92 -8.28
N ASN A 8 -3.91 14.03 -7.58
CA ASN A 8 -3.35 14.39 -6.28
C ASN A 8 -2.18 15.39 -6.38
N GLN A 9 -1.32 15.27 -7.39
CA GLN A 9 -0.14 16.13 -7.55
C GLN A 9 -0.44 17.47 -8.22
N ILE A 10 -1.31 17.48 -9.24
CA ILE A 10 -1.62 18.65 -10.08
C ILE A 10 -2.78 19.44 -9.46
N ASP A 11 -3.88 18.76 -9.15
CA ASP A 11 -5.10 19.41 -8.65
C ASP A 11 -5.12 19.50 -7.12
N HIS A 12 -4.03 19.07 -6.45
CA HIS A 12 -3.86 19.04 -5.00
C HIS A 12 -5.04 18.38 -4.25
N THR A 13 -5.75 17.49 -4.92
CA THR A 13 -6.97 16.89 -4.39
C THR A 13 -6.62 15.72 -3.49
N THR A 14 -7.13 15.74 -2.26
CA THR A 14 -6.94 14.64 -1.30
C THR A 14 -7.69 13.40 -1.81
N THR A 15 -6.97 12.30 -2.01
CA THR A 15 -7.55 11.03 -2.44
C THR A 15 -7.42 10.00 -1.33
N LEU A 16 -8.51 9.25 -1.08
CA LEU A 16 -8.53 8.09 -0.21
C LEU A 16 -8.69 6.83 -1.06
N LEU A 17 -7.83 5.84 -0.84
CA LEU A 17 -7.88 4.54 -1.50
C LEU A 17 -8.01 3.44 -0.44
N VAL A 18 -8.90 2.49 -0.67
CA VAL A 18 -9.00 1.25 0.12
C VAL A 18 -8.69 0.09 -0.82
N THR A 19 -7.65 -0.66 -0.50
CA THR A 19 -7.19 -1.79 -1.32
C THR A 19 -6.43 -2.79 -0.45
N HIS A 20 -6.41 -4.06 -0.88
CA HIS A 20 -5.48 -5.07 -0.38
C HIS A 20 -4.23 -5.19 -1.27
N ASP A 21 -4.23 -4.54 -2.45
CA ASP A 21 -3.12 -4.60 -3.40
C ASP A 21 -1.97 -3.64 -2.99
N PRO A 22 -0.79 -4.18 -2.66
CA PRO A 22 0.39 -3.38 -2.30
C PRO A 22 0.88 -2.48 -3.44
N LEU A 23 0.68 -2.88 -4.70
CA LEU A 23 1.10 -2.08 -5.85
C LEU A 23 0.29 -0.80 -5.93
N ALA A 24 -1.04 -0.90 -5.86
CA ALA A 24 -1.92 0.27 -5.82
C ALA A 24 -1.62 1.17 -4.59
N ALA A 25 -1.39 0.57 -3.42
CA ALA A 25 -1.03 1.31 -2.20
C ALA A 25 0.31 2.05 -2.32
N SER A 26 1.29 1.53 -3.08
CA SER A 26 2.60 2.17 -3.27
C SER A 26 2.56 3.52 -4.01
N TYR A 27 1.44 3.85 -4.65
CA TYR A 27 1.21 5.17 -5.26
C TYR A 27 0.75 6.22 -4.24
N CYS A 28 0.35 5.81 -3.04
CA CYS A 28 -0.07 6.73 -1.98
C CYS A 28 1.13 7.38 -1.29
N HIS A 29 0.88 8.53 -0.67
CA HIS A 29 1.87 9.22 0.18
C HIS A 29 1.94 8.61 1.59
N ARG A 30 0.83 8.00 2.04
CA ARG A 30 0.68 7.34 3.33
C ARG A 30 -0.23 6.13 3.19
N VAL A 31 0.13 5.03 3.83
CA VAL A 31 -0.69 3.82 3.94
C VAL A 31 -0.99 3.58 5.41
N ILE A 32 -2.27 3.37 5.72
CA ILE A 32 -2.74 3.08 7.08
C ILE A 32 -3.32 1.67 7.09
N PHE A 33 -2.89 0.87 8.04
CA PHE A 33 -3.34 -0.50 8.21
C PHE A 33 -4.45 -0.60 9.25
N ILE A 34 -5.48 -1.37 8.91
CA ILE A 34 -6.63 -1.65 9.78
C ILE A 34 -6.63 -3.15 10.10
N ARG A 35 -6.75 -3.50 11.38
CA ARG A 35 -6.97 -4.87 11.85
C ARG A 35 -8.04 -4.87 12.93
N ASP A 36 -9.01 -5.78 12.83
CA ASP A 36 -10.11 -5.94 13.79
C ASP A 36 -10.84 -4.61 14.10
N GLY A 37 -11.06 -3.78 13.07
CA GLY A 37 -11.74 -2.48 13.19
C GLY A 37 -10.90 -1.38 13.83
N LYS A 38 -9.61 -1.60 14.07
CA LYS A 38 -8.69 -0.62 14.68
C LYS A 38 -7.56 -0.25 13.74
N LEU A 39 -7.13 1.01 13.79
CA LEU A 39 -5.90 1.48 13.17
C LEU A 39 -4.71 0.92 13.97
N THR A 40 -3.82 0.18 13.33
CA THR A 40 -2.69 -0.45 14.03
C THR A 40 -1.35 0.19 13.69
N ASN A 41 -1.12 0.47 12.41
CA ASN A 41 0.15 0.94 11.89
C ASN A 41 -0.07 1.89 10.72
N GLU A 42 0.90 2.75 10.48
CA GLU A 42 0.98 3.55 9.27
C GLU A 42 2.42 3.60 8.78
N ILE A 43 2.58 3.76 7.47
CA ILE A 43 3.85 3.98 6.81
C ILE A 43 3.73 5.14 5.83
N HIS A 44 4.80 5.90 5.69
CA HIS A 44 4.86 7.11 4.86
C HIS A 44 5.85 6.89 3.73
N ARG A 45 5.48 7.31 2.52
CA ARG A 45 6.32 7.16 1.34
C ARG A 45 7.53 8.10 1.46
N GLY A 46 8.72 7.51 1.52
CA GLY A 46 9.98 8.24 1.37
C GLY A 46 10.34 8.50 -0.10
N GLU A 47 11.63 8.71 -0.36
CA GLU A 47 12.13 9.04 -1.71
C GLU A 47 11.99 7.88 -2.71
N ASN A 48 12.10 6.63 -2.24
CA ASN A 48 12.10 5.45 -3.11
C ASN A 48 10.79 4.66 -3.00
N ARG A 49 10.02 4.62 -4.09
CA ARG A 49 8.76 3.86 -4.18
C ARG A 49 8.95 2.35 -4.02
N GLN A 50 10.06 1.79 -4.49
CA GLN A 50 10.33 0.35 -4.38
C GLN A 50 10.56 -0.05 -2.92
N THR A 51 11.29 0.76 -2.16
CA THR A 51 11.46 0.54 -0.71
C THR A 51 10.11 0.63 0.00
N PHE A 52 9.31 1.66 -0.30
CA PHE A 52 7.97 1.81 0.26
C PHE A 52 7.05 0.64 -0.09
N PHE A 53 7.11 0.14 -1.33
CA PHE A 53 6.38 -1.05 -1.76
C PHE A 53 6.79 -2.28 -0.95
N GLN A 54 8.08 -2.49 -0.71
CA GLN A 54 8.57 -3.60 0.10
C GLN A 54 8.09 -3.50 1.56
N GLU A 55 8.10 -2.30 2.15
CA GLU A 55 7.56 -2.07 3.50
C GLU A 55 6.07 -2.41 3.59
N ILE A 56 5.28 -2.10 2.54
CA ILE A 56 3.86 -2.49 2.47
C ILE A 56 3.73 -4.01 2.45
N ILE A 57 4.51 -4.72 1.63
CA ILE A 57 4.50 -6.18 1.53
C ILE A 57 4.85 -6.83 2.88
N ASP A 58 5.88 -6.32 3.55
CA ASP A 58 6.34 -6.83 4.83
C ASP A 58 5.25 -6.65 5.91
N MET A 59 4.60 -5.48 5.92
CA MET A 59 3.48 -5.19 6.83
C MET A 59 2.25 -6.07 6.54
N LEU A 60 1.89 -6.28 5.27
CA LEU A 60 0.79 -7.17 4.89
C LEU A 60 1.09 -8.63 5.28
N SER A 61 2.33 -9.08 5.12
CA SER A 61 2.77 -10.42 5.54
C SER A 61 2.69 -10.58 7.06
N TYR A 62 3.11 -9.56 7.81
CA TYR A 62 3.06 -9.53 9.26
C TYR A 62 1.61 -9.53 9.80
N LEU A 63 0.73 -8.72 9.20
CA LEU A 63 -0.67 -8.64 9.61
C LEU A 63 -1.47 -9.86 9.15
N GLY A 64 -1.12 -10.42 7.99
CA GLY A 64 -1.80 -11.51 7.33
C GLY A 64 -1.66 -12.84 8.06
N GLY A 65 -0.46 -13.21 8.52
CA GLY A 65 -0.22 -14.44 9.30
C GLY A 65 -0.63 -15.77 8.64
N ASP A 66 -1.41 -15.74 7.56
CA ASP A 66 -1.96 -16.88 6.86
C ASP A 66 -1.83 -16.66 5.34
N SER A 67 -1.26 -17.67 4.74
CA SER A 67 -0.55 -17.70 3.47
C SER A 67 -1.48 -17.78 2.26
N HIS A 68 -2.54 -16.99 2.19
CA HIS A 68 -3.54 -17.18 1.13
C HIS A 68 -3.41 -16.32 -0.14
N GLU A 69 -2.56 -15.29 -0.18
CA GLU A 69 -2.46 -14.44 -1.40
C GLU A 69 -1.03 -14.13 -1.91
N LEU A 70 0.01 -14.77 -1.38
CA LEU A 70 1.40 -14.61 -1.88
C LEU A 70 1.86 -15.71 -2.85
N SER A 71 1.00 -16.69 -3.18
CA SER A 71 1.40 -17.88 -3.94
C SER A 71 1.50 -17.67 -5.45
N THR A 72 1.00 -16.57 -6.01
CA THR A 72 0.93 -16.42 -7.48
C THR A 72 2.16 -15.73 -8.10
N VAL A 73 3.04 -15.10 -7.32
CA VAL A 73 4.14 -14.28 -7.88
C VAL A 73 5.51 -14.99 -7.85
N ARG A 74 5.60 -16.24 -7.34
CA ARG A 74 6.89 -16.97 -7.23
C ARG A 74 7.14 -18.05 -8.27
N PHE A 75 6.33 -18.18 -9.31
CA PHE A 75 6.66 -19.03 -10.46
C PHE A 75 6.37 -18.34 -11.79
N SER A 76 7.39 -17.64 -12.30
CA SER A 76 7.69 -17.49 -13.73
C SER A 76 9.15 -17.08 -13.88
#